data_AF-R4YPS6-F1
#
_entry.id   AF-R4YPS6-F1
#
_cell.length_a   1.000
_cell.length_b   1.000
_cell.length_c   1.000
_cell.angle_alpha   90.00
_cell.angle_beta   90.00
_cell.angle_gamma   90.00
#
_symmetry.space_group_name_H-M   'P 1'
#
loop_
_entity.id
_entity.type
_entity.pdbx_description
1 polymer ?
#
loop_
_entity_poly.entity_id
_entity_poly.type
_entity_poly.pdbx_seq_one_letter_code
_entity_poly.pdbx_strand_id
1 'polypeptide(L)'
;MNSLIGFPCSAIPRLETQAHSVLLMLLEGNKKTSELAIGLGGKNPRSGLQSLMNDTHNYWNIINVGIEGSNEAFYKIDPRHLSSNPELDKQARTERFLTLLKEQKDGNQGGANRLFESIEALQEAESLFSPQLKLPLKKKN
;
A
#
# COMPACT_ATOMS: atom_id res chain seq x y z
N MET A 1 16.77 -2.09 -21.85
CA MET A 1 15.30 -2.23 -21.87
C MET A 1 14.96 -3.36 -20.91
N ASN A 2 14.29 -3.05 -19.80
CA ASN A 2 13.81 -4.09 -18.91
C ASN A 2 12.51 -4.66 -19.48
N SER A 3 12.53 -5.97 -19.72
CA SER A 3 11.42 -6.65 -20.36
C SER A 3 10.50 -7.25 -19.31
N LEU A 4 9.19 -7.12 -19.51
CA LEU A 4 8.19 -7.83 -18.71
C LEU A 4 8.00 -9.30 -19.15
N ILE A 5 8.81 -9.76 -20.12
CA ILE A 5 8.82 -11.13 -20.60
C ILE A 5 9.28 -12.06 -19.47
N GLY A 6 8.52 -13.13 -19.25
CA GLY A 6 8.81 -14.14 -18.22
C GLY A 6 8.05 -13.96 -16.91
N PHE A 7 7.37 -12.83 -16.72
CA PHE A 7 6.46 -12.66 -15.58
C PHE A 7 5.06 -13.23 -15.89
N PRO A 8 4.33 -13.73 -14.87
CA PRO A 8 2.95 -14.15 -15.05
C PRO A 8 2.08 -12.99 -15.57
N CYS A 9 1.20 -13.25 -16.54
CA CYS A 9 0.33 -12.20 -17.10
C CYS A 9 -0.51 -11.49 -16.02
N SER A 10 -0.96 -12.21 -15.00
CA SER A 10 -1.71 -11.65 -13.87
C SER A 10 -0.87 -10.74 -12.96
N ALA A 11 0.47 -10.80 -13.04
CA ALA A 11 1.35 -9.89 -12.32
C ALA A 11 1.62 -8.58 -13.08
N ILE A 12 1.25 -8.50 -14.36
CA ILE A 12 1.55 -7.37 -15.22
C ILE A 12 0.35 -6.42 -15.25
N PRO A 13 0.48 -5.19 -14.72
CA PRO A 13 -0.61 -4.22 -14.77
C PRO A 13 -0.94 -3.82 -16.21
N ARG A 14 -2.18 -3.40 -16.45
CA ARG A 14 -2.59 -2.86 -17.76
C ARG A 14 -1.80 -1.62 -18.10
N LEU A 15 -1.52 -1.44 -19.40
CA LEU A 15 -0.90 -0.22 -19.92
C LEU A 15 -1.65 1.04 -19.45
N GLU A 16 -0.92 2.14 -19.34
CA GLU A 16 -1.43 3.47 -18.93
C GLU A 16 -1.98 3.55 -17.49
N THR A 17 -1.94 2.45 -16.72
CA THR A 17 -2.22 2.50 -15.27
C THR A 17 -1.01 3.04 -14.50
N GLN A 18 -1.27 3.69 -13.35
CA GLN A 18 -0.18 4.11 -12.46
C GLN A 18 0.68 2.94 -12.00
N ALA A 19 0.08 1.78 -11.73
CA ALA A 19 0.79 0.58 -11.33
C ALA A 19 1.77 0.11 -12.42
N HIS A 20 1.37 0.16 -13.70
CA HIS A 20 2.25 -0.16 -14.81
C HIS A 20 3.45 0.79 -14.88
N SER A 21 3.21 2.10 -14.81
CA SER A 21 4.30 3.10 -14.86
C SER A 21 5.25 2.97 -13.66
N VAL A 22 4.72 2.75 -12.46
CA VAL A 22 5.53 2.51 -11.26
C VAL A 22 6.38 1.25 -11.42
N LEU A 23 5.80 0.15 -11.91
CA LEU A 23 6.53 -1.10 -12.12
C LEU A 23 7.70 -0.89 -13.10
N LEU A 24 7.46 -0.26 -14.25
CA LEU A 24 8.52 0.01 -15.23
C LEU A 24 9.64 0.87 -14.64
N MET A 25 9.30 1.96 -13.94
CA MET A 25 10.29 2.82 -13.30
C MET A 25 11.14 2.06 -12.28
N LEU A 26 10.53 1.15 -11.51
CA LEU A 26 11.25 0.35 -10.52
C LEU A 26 12.08 -0.79 -11.14
N LEU A 27 11.70 -1.29 -12.32
CA LEU A 27 12.52 -2.23 -13.07
C LEU A 27 13.80 -1.56 -13.57
N GLU A 28 13.73 -0.30 -14.02
CA GLU A 28 14.90 0.50 -14.43
C GLU A 28 15.91 0.74 -13.31
N GLY A 29 15.43 0.74 -12.07
CA GLY A 29 16.27 0.88 -10.89
C GLY A 29 15.48 1.40 -9.72
N ASN A 30 16.17 1.61 -8.62
CA ASN A 30 15.55 2.08 -7.41
C ASN A 30 15.10 3.54 -7.58
N LYS A 31 13.95 3.90 -7.00
CA LYS A 31 13.36 5.24 -7.15
C LYS A 31 12.95 5.83 -5.82
N LYS A 32 13.16 7.13 -5.68
CA LYS A 32 12.59 7.96 -4.62
C LYS A 32 11.10 8.18 -4.82
N THR A 33 10.40 8.54 -3.75
CA THR A 33 8.97 8.89 -3.82
C THR A 33 8.73 10.08 -4.74
N SER A 34 9.57 11.11 -4.68
CA SER A 34 9.52 12.28 -5.57
C SER A 34 9.75 11.92 -7.03
N GLU A 35 10.72 11.05 -7.33
CA GLU A 35 10.98 10.57 -8.69
C GLU A 35 9.78 9.83 -9.26
N LEU A 36 9.16 8.95 -8.46
CA LEU A 36 7.93 8.27 -8.86
C LEU A 36 6.80 9.26 -9.09
N ALA A 37 6.64 10.26 -8.22
CA ALA A 37 5.61 11.28 -8.39
C ALA A 37 5.81 12.12 -9.65
N ILE A 38 7.05 12.52 -9.95
CA ILE A 38 7.42 13.23 -11.18
C ILE A 38 7.10 12.37 -12.40
N GLY A 39 7.51 11.10 -12.41
CA GLY A 39 7.23 10.16 -13.50
C GLY A 39 5.74 9.89 -13.71
N LEU A 40 4.90 10.09 -12.69
CA LEU A 40 3.44 9.98 -12.76
C LEU A 40 2.73 11.32 -13.06
N GLY A 41 3.47 12.37 -13.42
CA GLY A 41 2.90 13.70 -13.72
C GLY A 41 2.39 14.42 -12.48
N GLY A 42 3.10 14.30 -11.35
CA GLY A 42 2.75 14.91 -10.06
C GLY A 42 1.75 14.11 -9.22
N LYS A 43 1.28 12.96 -9.70
CA LYS A 43 0.35 12.10 -8.95
C LYS A 43 1.08 11.34 -7.84
N ASN A 44 0.40 11.13 -6.72
CA ASN A 44 0.94 10.35 -5.61
C ASN A 44 1.13 8.87 -6.03
N PRO A 45 2.34 8.29 -5.88
CA PRO A 45 2.63 6.92 -6.30
C PRO A 45 1.99 5.84 -5.41
N ARG A 46 1.42 6.20 -4.25
CA ARG A 46 0.91 5.27 -3.24
C ARG A 46 -0.08 4.26 -3.81
N SER A 47 -1.06 4.69 -4.60
CA SER A 47 -2.06 3.79 -5.21
C SER A 47 -1.41 2.78 -6.15
N GLY A 48 -0.45 3.22 -6.98
CA GLY A 48 0.32 2.33 -7.87
C GLY A 48 1.13 1.30 -7.07
N LEU A 49 1.88 1.77 -6.06
CA LEU A 49 2.67 0.91 -5.17
C LEU A 49 1.80 -0.12 -4.44
N GLN A 50 0.70 0.31 -3.82
CA GLN A 50 -0.20 -0.58 -3.10
C GLN A 50 -0.82 -1.64 -4.01
N SER A 51 -1.23 -1.24 -5.22
CA SER A 51 -1.78 -2.18 -6.20
C SER A 51 -0.76 -3.19 -6.72
N LEU A 52 0.54 -2.86 -6.74
CA LEU A 52 1.58 -3.83 -7.09
C LEU A 52 1.84 -4.82 -5.94
N MET A 53 1.80 -4.33 -4.70
CA MET A 53 2.15 -5.09 -3.50
C MET A 53 1.02 -5.98 -2.94
N ASN A 54 -0.18 -5.91 -3.52
CA ASN A 54 -1.36 -6.68 -3.11
C ASN A 54 -1.69 -7.81 -4.11
N ASP A 55 -2.86 -8.42 -3.91
CA ASP A 55 -3.40 -9.50 -4.72
C ASP A 55 -3.67 -9.11 -6.19
N THR A 56 -3.88 -7.83 -6.46
CA THR A 56 -4.26 -7.31 -7.78
C THR A 56 -3.20 -7.64 -8.85
N HIS A 57 -1.91 -7.66 -8.46
CA HIS A 57 -0.80 -7.95 -9.36
C HIS A 57 0.17 -9.00 -8.79
N ASN A 58 -0.36 -10.00 -8.10
CA ASN A 58 0.40 -11.13 -7.52
C ASN A 58 1.55 -10.72 -6.60
N TYR A 59 1.36 -9.71 -5.75
CA TYR A 59 2.26 -9.41 -4.63
C TYR A 59 3.71 -9.14 -5.04
N TRP A 60 3.94 -8.13 -5.88
CA TRP A 60 5.31 -7.67 -6.14
C TRP A 60 6.00 -7.27 -4.83
N ASN A 61 7.15 -7.87 -4.55
CA ASN A 61 7.93 -7.52 -3.36
C ASN A 61 8.73 -6.25 -3.62
N ILE A 62 8.18 -5.13 -3.17
CA ILE A 62 8.81 -3.81 -3.28
C ILE A 62 9.32 -3.41 -1.89
N ILE A 63 10.64 -3.25 -1.79
CA ILE A 63 11.34 -2.97 -0.55
C ILE A 63 11.57 -1.46 -0.46
N ASN A 64 11.12 -0.84 0.63
CA ASN A 64 11.57 0.49 1.01
C ASN A 64 12.87 0.36 1.81
N VAL A 65 14.00 0.70 1.20
CA VAL A 65 15.31 0.54 1.85
C VAL A 65 15.62 1.65 2.85
N GLY A 66 14.89 2.77 2.79
CA GLY A 66 15.21 3.96 3.57
C GLY A 66 16.58 4.55 3.23
N ILE A 67 16.77 5.85 3.45
CA ILE A 67 18.09 6.47 3.39
C ILE A 67 18.27 7.21 4.70
N GLU A 68 19.36 6.93 5.42
CA GLU A 68 19.66 7.59 6.68
C GLU A 68 19.72 9.12 6.50
N GLY A 69 19.06 9.86 7.39
CA GLY A 69 18.94 11.32 7.29
C GLY A 69 17.92 11.83 6.26
N SER A 70 17.21 10.94 5.56
CA SER A 70 16.13 11.30 4.65
C SER A 70 14.76 10.89 5.20
N ASN A 71 13.80 11.81 5.17
CA ASN A 71 12.39 11.50 5.43
C ASN A 71 11.68 10.89 4.20
N GLU A 72 12.38 10.77 3.08
CA GLU A 72 11.84 10.26 1.83
C GLU A 72 12.03 8.75 1.70
N ALA A 73 10.97 8.04 1.32
CA ALA A 73 11.03 6.62 1.02
C ALA A 73 11.74 6.35 -0.32
N PHE A 74 12.55 5.30 -0.33
CA PHE A 74 13.34 4.85 -1.48
C PHE A 74 12.99 3.40 -1.80
N TYR A 75 12.36 3.18 -2.96
CA TYR A 75 11.77 1.89 -3.33
C TYR A 75 12.65 1.13 -4.30
N LYS A 76 12.72 -0.19 -4.11
CA LYS A 76 13.43 -1.13 -4.95
C LYS A 76 12.60 -2.40 -5.14
N ILE A 77 12.60 -2.98 -6.33
CA ILE A 77 12.08 -4.35 -6.56
C ILE A 77 13.05 -5.37 -5.96
N ASP A 78 12.51 -6.37 -5.28
CA ASP A 78 13.30 -7.49 -4.78
C ASP A 78 14.10 -8.12 -5.94
N PRO A 79 15.45 -8.20 -5.84
CA PRO A 79 16.30 -8.72 -6.91
C PRO A 79 15.92 -10.12 -7.40
N ARG A 80 15.25 -10.93 -6.57
CA ARG A 80 14.78 -12.27 -6.94
C ARG A 80 13.79 -12.25 -8.10
N HIS A 81 12.96 -11.21 -8.23
CA HIS A 81 12.10 -11.02 -9.39
C HIS A 81 12.90 -10.83 -10.69
N LEU A 82 14.12 -10.30 -10.60
CA LEU A 82 14.99 -10.01 -11.75
C LEU A 82 15.94 -11.17 -12.08
N SER A 83 15.94 -12.24 -11.28
CA SER A 83 16.92 -13.34 -11.38
C SER A 83 16.65 -14.34 -12.51
N SER A 84 15.54 -14.17 -13.25
CA SER A 84 15.02 -15.13 -14.23
C SER A 84 14.75 -16.55 -13.68
N ASN A 85 14.82 -16.75 -12.37
CA ASN A 85 14.52 -18.01 -11.70
C ASN A 85 13.07 -17.99 -11.17
N PRO A 86 12.16 -18.82 -11.71
CA PRO A 86 10.76 -18.84 -11.30
C PRO A 86 10.55 -19.16 -9.81
N GLU A 87 11.40 -20.00 -9.20
CA GLU A 87 11.28 -20.35 -7.79
C GLU A 87 11.67 -19.18 -6.89
N LEU A 88 12.70 -18.41 -7.26
CA LEU A 88 13.08 -17.20 -6.53
C LEU A 88 12.02 -16.10 -6.65
N ASP A 89 11.42 -15.92 -7.83
CA ASP A 89 10.28 -15.01 -8.03
C ASP A 89 9.09 -15.41 -7.14
N LYS A 90 8.73 -16.70 -7.14
CA LYS A 90 7.65 -17.26 -6.32
C LYS A 90 7.90 -17.07 -4.82
N GLN A 91 9.14 -17.29 -4.36
CA GLN A 91 9.52 -17.06 -2.96
C GLN A 91 9.33 -15.59 -2.58
N ALA A 92 9.80 -14.65 -3.40
CA ALA A 92 9.64 -13.21 -3.14
C ALA A 92 8.16 -12.81 -3.07
N ARG A 93 7.31 -13.32 -3.97
CA ARG A 93 5.85 -13.07 -3.93
C ARG A 93 5.20 -13.62 -2.67
N THR A 94 5.60 -14.83 -2.26
CA THR A 94 5.09 -15.48 -1.04
C THR A 94 5.49 -14.69 0.21
N GLU A 95 6.72 -14.22 0.29
CA GLU A 95 7.18 -13.37 1.39
C GLU A 95 6.43 -12.04 1.46
N ARG A 96 6.17 -11.40 0.30
CA ARG A 96 5.35 -10.19 0.28
C ARG A 96 3.92 -10.46 0.73
N PHE A 97 3.32 -11.56 0.28
CA PHE A 97 1.99 -11.98 0.73
C PHE A 97 1.92 -12.18 2.26
N LEU A 98 2.90 -12.89 2.84
CA LEU A 98 2.99 -13.08 4.29
C LEU A 98 3.16 -11.75 5.04
N THR A 99 3.95 -10.84 4.49
CA THR A 99 4.14 -9.50 5.06
C THR A 99 2.84 -8.70 5.04
N LEU A 100 2.11 -8.73 3.92
CA LEU A 100 0.82 -8.06 3.80
C LEU A 100 -0.20 -8.62 4.81
N LEU A 101 -0.28 -9.95 4.99
CA LEU A 101 -1.15 -10.55 6.01
C LEU A 101 -0.79 -10.08 7.42
N LYS A 102 0.50 -9.95 7.73
CA LYS A 102 0.95 -9.41 9.01
C LYS A 102 0.57 -7.95 9.18
N GLU A 103 0.82 -7.11 8.17
CA GLU A 103 0.42 -5.70 8.15
C GLU A 103 -1.10 -5.53 8.34
N GLN A 104 -1.90 -6.39 7.70
CA GLN A 104 -3.36 -6.40 7.84
C GLN A 104 -3.78 -6.86 9.24
N LYS A 105 -3.16 -7.90 9.80
CA LYS A 105 -3.42 -8.35 11.16
C LYS A 105 -3.14 -7.24 12.18
N ASP A 106 -1.97 -6.61 12.08
CA ASP A 106 -1.55 -5.54 12.98
C ASP A 106 -2.43 -4.29 12.82
N GLY A 107 -2.80 -3.95 11.57
CA GLY A 107 -3.72 -2.87 11.26
C GLY A 107 -5.15 -3.12 11.76
N ASN A 108 -5.64 -4.36 11.67
CA ASN A 108 -6.96 -4.76 12.18
C ASN A 108 -7.00 -4.75 13.72
N GLN A 109 -5.92 -5.16 14.39
CA GLN A 109 -5.79 -5.00 15.84
C GLN A 109 -5.78 -3.51 16.24
N GLY A 110 -5.04 -2.67 15.50
CA GLY A 110 -5.08 -1.23 15.69
C GLY A 110 -6.46 -0.62 15.43
N GLY A 111 -7.20 -1.12 14.45
CA GLY A 111 -8.58 -0.71 14.16
C GLY A 111 -9.57 -1.13 15.25
N ALA A 112 -9.42 -2.33 15.81
CA ALA A 112 -10.23 -2.79 16.94
C ALA A 112 -9.96 -1.99 18.21
N ASN A 113 -8.69 -1.67 18.50
CA ASN A 113 -8.33 -0.81 19.62
C ASN A 113 -8.85 0.63 19.41
N ARG A 114 -8.73 1.19 18.20
CA ARG A 114 -9.30 2.51 17.87
C ARG A 114 -10.82 2.54 17.92
N LEU A 115 -11.49 1.44 17.59
CA LEU A 115 -12.93 1.30 17.75
C LEU A 115 -13.30 1.34 19.24
N PHE A 116 -12.53 0.67 20.10
CA PHE A 116 -12.71 0.70 21.54
C PHE A 116 -12.49 2.11 22.11
N GLU A 117 -11.40 2.78 21.74
CA GLU A 117 -11.12 4.18 22.10
C GLU A 117 -12.22 5.13 21.61
N SER A 118 -12.76 4.90 20.41
CA SER A 118 -13.87 5.70 19.86
C SER A 118 -15.19 5.46 20.61
N ILE A 119 -15.43 4.24 21.09
CA ILE A 119 -16.60 3.90 21.92
C ILE A 119 -16.47 4.53 23.30
N GLU A 120 -15.29 4.46 23.94
CA GLU A 120 -15.04 5.11 25.24
C GLU A 120 -15.17 6.63 25.14
N ALA A 121 -14.56 7.26 24.13
CA ALA A 121 -14.70 8.69 23.91
C ALA A 121 -16.15 9.13 23.63
N LEU A 122 -16.95 8.28 22.98
CA LEU A 122 -18.37 8.52 22.75
C LEU A 122 -19.18 8.36 24.05
N GLN A 123 -18.89 7.35 24.87
CA GLN A 123 -19.51 7.18 26.19
C GLN A 123 -19.15 8.31 27.16
N GLU A 124 -17.91 8.77 27.14
CA GLU A 124 -17.45 9.92 27.93
C GLU A 124 -18.19 11.20 27.49
N ALA A 125 -18.26 11.45 26.18
CA ALA A 125 -19.04 12.56 25.63
C ALA A 125 -20.54 12.47 26.01
N GLU A 126 -21.15 11.29 25.92
CA GLU A 126 -22.54 11.05 26.34
C GLU A 126 -22.73 11.28 27.85
N SER A 127 -21.77 10.89 28.68
CA SER A 127 -21.82 11.10 30.14
C SER A 127 -21.72 12.58 30.54
N LEU A 128 -20.99 13.37 29.76
CA LEU A 128 -20.87 14.82 29.90
C LEU A 128 -22.12 15.56 29.36
N PHE A 129 -22.85 14.95 28.42
CA PHE A 129 -24.12 15.44 27.89
C PHE A 129 -25.31 15.04 28.79
N SER A 130 -25.50 15.75 29.91
CA SER A 130 -26.76 15.70 30.67
C SER A 130 -27.95 16.29 29.87
N PRO A 131 -29.21 15.87 30.16
CA PRO A 131 -30.33 15.79 29.21
C PRO A 131 -31.01 17.11 28.80
N GLN A 132 -30.38 18.28 28.98
CA GLN A 132 -31.03 19.56 28.72
C GLN A 132 -30.92 20.08 27.27
N LEU A 133 -30.28 19.36 26.33
CA LEU A 133 -30.21 19.76 24.92
C LEU A 133 -30.43 18.58 23.97
N LYS A 134 -31.64 18.02 23.95
CA LYS A 134 -32.08 17.20 22.81
C LYS A 134 -32.34 18.12 21.62
N LEU A 135 -31.38 18.23 20.71
CA LEU A 135 -31.61 18.82 19.38
C LEU A 135 -32.71 18.01 18.69
N PRO A 136 -33.79 18.65 18.18
CA PRO A 136 -34.86 17.92 17.52
C PRO A 136 -34.32 17.26 16.25
N LEU A 137 -34.38 15.94 16.19
CA LEU A 137 -34.11 15.19 14.96
C LEU A 137 -35.11 15.66 13.90
N LYS A 138 -34.59 16.34 12.87
CA LYS A 138 -35.36 16.79 11.72
C LYS A 138 -35.91 15.56 11.00
N LYS A 139 -37.21 15.27 11.15
CA LYS A 139 -37.90 14.26 10.35
C LYS A 139 -37.77 14.68 8.88
N LYS A 140 -37.18 13.81 8.06
CA LYS A 140 -37.25 13.92 6.60
C LYS A 140 -38.70 13.59 6.19
N ASN A 141 -39.32 14.51 5.45
CA ASN A 141 -40.53 14.24 4.67
C ASN A 141 -40.20 13.32 3.50
#